data_AF-B9TN54-F1
#
_entry.id   AF-B9TN54-F1
#
_cell.length_a   1.000
_cell.length_b   1.000
_cell.length_c   1.000
_cell.angle_alpha   90.00
_cell.angle_beta   90.00
_cell.angle_gamma   90.00
#
_symmetry.space_group_name_H-M   'P 1'
#
loop_
_entity.id
_entity.type
_entity.pdbx_description
1 polymer ?
#
loop_
_entity_poly.entity_id
_entity_poly.type
_entity_poly.pdbx_seq_one_letter_code
_entity_poly.pdbx_strand_id
1 'polypeptide(L)'
;MVSLWRFTIRPSKNRDSCVTCNDRAKGSVVEISSCSPASPGPRWVFESDGTFMNLNYGLVLEVKGSDPNLQQIIISPVKGAAKQKWLVLHDNYNVKK
;
A
#
# COMPACT_ATOMS: atom_id res chain seq x y z
N MET A 1 20.53 -12.50 -2.49
CA MET A 1 19.15 -12.74 -3.00
C MET A 1 18.24 -11.83 -2.18
N VAL A 2 17.67 -10.79 -2.79
CA VAL A 2 16.69 -9.95 -2.09
C VAL A 2 15.34 -10.66 -2.22
N SER A 3 14.83 -11.19 -1.11
CA SER A 3 13.53 -11.87 -1.08
C SER A 3 12.44 -10.83 -1.27
N LEU A 4 11.93 -10.70 -2.50
CA LEU A 4 10.76 -9.90 -2.85
C LEU A 4 9.50 -10.63 -2.37
N TRP A 5 9.06 -10.36 -1.15
CA TRP A 5 7.77 -10.83 -0.67
C TRP A 5 6.66 -10.11 -1.43
N ARG A 6 5.96 -10.83 -2.30
CA ARG A 6 4.75 -10.35 -2.98
C ARG A 6 3.55 -10.72 -2.12
N PHE A 7 2.79 -9.73 -1.70
CA PHE A 7 1.62 -9.97 -0.86
C PHE A 7 0.45 -9.07 -1.26
N THR A 8 -0.73 -9.52 -0.87
CA THR A 8 -1.93 -8.69 -0.80
C THR A 8 -2.05 -8.15 0.62
N ILE A 9 -2.33 -6.85 0.77
CA ILE A 9 -2.70 -6.27 2.06
C ILE A 9 -4.21 -6.45 2.23
N ARG A 10 -4.64 -7.07 3.34
CA ARG A 10 -6.05 -7.40 3.58
C ARG A 10 -6.49 -6.92 4.96
N PRO A 11 -7.70 -6.36 5.09
CA PRO A 11 -8.29 -6.09 6.40
C PRO A 11 -8.35 -7.36 7.26
N SER A 12 -8.09 -7.24 8.57
CA SER A 12 -8.09 -8.39 9.48
C SER A 12 -9.48 -9.03 9.61
N LYS A 13 -10.54 -8.22 9.63
CA LYS A 13 -11.94 -8.66 9.78
C LYS A 13 -12.58 -9.17 8.48
N ASN A 14 -12.05 -8.80 7.32
CA ASN A 14 -12.56 -9.23 6.02
C ASN A 14 -11.38 -9.56 5.09
N ARG A 15 -11.11 -10.87 4.96
CA ARG A 15 -9.98 -11.41 4.20
C ARG A 15 -10.29 -11.66 2.72
N ASP A 16 -11.54 -11.41 2.31
CA ASP A 16 -11.98 -11.48 0.91
C ASP A 16 -11.78 -10.14 0.18
N SER A 17 -11.53 -9.07 0.93
CA SER A 17 -11.16 -7.77 0.40
C SER A 17 -9.67 -7.49 0.51
N CYS A 18 -9.16 -6.72 -0.46
CA CYS A 18 -7.77 -6.36 -0.63
C CYS A 18 -7.65 -4.86 -0.80
N VAL A 19 -6.57 -4.28 -0.27
CA VAL A 19 -6.12 -2.95 -0.65
C VAL A 19 -5.67 -3.00 -2.10
N THR A 20 -6.25 -2.15 -2.97
CA THR A 20 -6.01 -2.16 -4.41
C THR A 20 -6.02 -0.74 -4.99
N CYS A 21 -5.44 -0.59 -6.18
CA CYS A 21 -5.62 0.57 -7.04
C CYS A 21 -6.13 0.09 -8.41
N ASN A 22 -7.33 0.51 -8.78
CA ASN A 22 -8.00 0.06 -10.01
C ASN A 22 -7.63 0.89 -11.25
N ASP A 23 -6.88 1.98 -11.06
CA ASP A 23 -6.33 2.81 -12.12
C ASP A 23 -4.80 2.95 -11.94
N ARG A 24 -4.08 2.95 -13.06
CA ARG A 24 -2.61 3.08 -13.13
C ARG A 24 -2.18 4.56 -13.12
N ALA A 25 -3.10 5.50 -13.28
CA ALA A 25 -2.77 6.91 -13.30
C ALA A 25 -2.16 7.38 -11.96
N LYS A 26 -1.20 8.31 -12.06
CA LYS A 26 -0.67 9.00 -10.88
C LYS A 26 -1.81 9.75 -10.19
N GLY A 27 -1.93 9.57 -8.89
CA GLY A 27 -2.97 10.21 -8.08
C GLY A 27 -4.25 9.40 -7.96
N SER A 28 -4.35 8.24 -8.60
CA SER A 28 -5.48 7.33 -8.40
C SER A 28 -5.56 6.90 -6.93
N VAL A 29 -6.79 6.90 -6.43
CA VAL A 29 -7.09 6.59 -5.03
C VAL A 29 -6.95 5.09 -4.80
N VAL A 30 -6.36 4.74 -3.67
CA VAL A 30 -6.24 3.37 -3.18
C VAL A 30 -7.49 3.05 -2.38
N GLU A 31 -8.09 1.90 -2.66
CA GLU A 31 -9.37 1.48 -2.09
C GLU A 31 -9.33 0.04 -1.57
N ILE A 32 -10.37 -0.35 -0.84
CA ILE A 32 -10.58 -1.73 -0.40
C ILE A 32 -11.69 -2.32 -1.25
N SER A 33 -11.38 -3.33 -2.04
CA SER A 33 -12.37 -4.04 -2.86
C SER A 33 -12.06 -5.53 -2.95
N SER A 34 -12.82 -6.29 -3.74
CA SER A 34 -12.64 -7.74 -3.82
C SER A 34 -11.22 -8.13 -4.27
N CYS A 35 -10.67 -9.17 -3.64
CA CYS A 35 -9.38 -9.73 -4.00
C CYS A 35 -9.45 -10.48 -5.35
N SER A 36 -9.56 -9.76 -6.46
CA SER A 36 -9.55 -10.38 -7.79
C SER A 36 -8.12 -10.78 -8.21
N PRO A 37 -7.83 -12.07 -8.45
CA PRO A 37 -6.49 -12.51 -8.86
C PRO A 37 -6.08 -12.02 -10.25
N ALA A 38 -7.06 -11.67 -11.09
CA ALA A 38 -6.87 -11.09 -12.42
C ALA A 38 -6.51 -9.59 -12.38
N SER A 39 -6.74 -8.91 -11.24
CA SER A 39 -6.38 -7.50 -11.11
C SER A 39 -4.90 -7.33 -10.74
N PRO A 40 -4.17 -6.42 -11.39
CA PRO A 40 -2.80 -6.05 -11.00
C PRO A 40 -2.76 -5.12 -9.76
N GLY A 41 -3.87 -4.45 -9.45
CA GLY A 41 -3.98 -3.46 -8.36
C GLY A 41 -3.70 -3.96 -6.93
N PRO A 42 -4.08 -5.18 -6.51
CA PRO A 42 -3.90 -5.63 -5.12
C PRO A 42 -2.51 -6.20 -4.80
N ARG A 43 -1.57 -6.18 -5.76
CA ARG A 43 -0.23 -6.76 -5.58
C ARG A 43 0.77 -5.70 -5.12
N TRP A 44 1.22 -5.82 -3.88
CA TRP A 44 2.15 -4.90 -3.25
C TRP A 44 3.46 -5.57 -2.89
N VAL A 45 4.52 -4.78 -2.87
CA VAL A 45 5.84 -5.13 -2.37
C VAL A 45 6.22 -4.09 -1.32
N PHE A 46 6.67 -4.54 -0.15
CA PHE A 46 7.29 -3.67 0.83
C PHE A 46 8.79 -3.62 0.56
N GLU A 47 9.26 -2.46 0.12
CA GLU A 47 10.65 -2.25 -0.26
C GLU A 47 11.51 -1.89 0.95
N SER A 48 12.81 -2.16 0.87
CA SER A 48 13.76 -1.87 1.98
C SER A 48 13.87 -0.39 2.31
N ASP A 49 13.45 0.48 1.39
CA ASP A 49 13.41 1.92 1.62
C ASP A 49 12.16 2.36 2.40
N GLY A 50 11.27 1.44 2.78
CA GLY A 50 10.06 1.72 3.54
C GLY A 50 8.85 2.12 2.68
N THR A 51 8.92 1.98 1.36
CA THR A 51 7.77 2.21 0.49
C THR A 51 6.96 0.93 0.26
N PHE A 52 5.65 1.08 0.05
CA PHE A 52 4.83 0.02 -0.53
C PHE A 52 4.64 0.30 -2.02
N MET A 53 5.26 -0.49 -2.87
CA MET A 53 5.19 -0.35 -4.32
C MET A 53 4.14 -1.31 -4.89
N ASN A 54 3.27 -0.81 -5.78
CA ASN A 54 2.48 -1.67 -6.64
C ASN A 54 3.38 -2.24 -7.74
N LEU A 55 3.53 -3.56 -7.76
CA LEU A 55 4.49 -4.25 -8.63
C LEU A 55 4.22 -4.03 -10.13
N ASN A 56 2.95 -3.90 -10.51
CA ASN A 56 2.56 -3.79 -11.92
C ASN A 56 2.65 -2.36 -12.44
N TYR A 57 2.39 -1.38 -11.58
CA TYR A 57 2.34 0.02 -11.96
C TYR A 57 3.67 0.75 -11.76
N GLY A 58 4.53 0.26 -10.84
CA GLY A 58 5.78 0.92 -10.47
C GLY A 58 5.55 2.23 -9.69
N LEU A 59 4.41 2.33 -9.02
CA LEU A 59 4.01 3.48 -8.21
C LEU A 59 3.88 3.06 -6.74
N VAL A 60 4.10 4.00 -5.81
CA VAL A 60 4.08 3.73 -4.37
C VAL A 60 2.87 4.36 -3.68
N LEU A 61 2.50 3.80 -2.53
CA LEU A 61 1.51 4.40 -1.64
C LEU A 61 2.00 5.76 -1.12
N GLU A 62 1.17 6.79 -1.25
CA GLU A 62 1.41 8.16 -0.79
C GLU A 62 0.18 8.71 -0.05
N VAL A 63 0.38 9.36 1.11
CA VAL A 63 -0.65 10.19 1.74
C VAL A 63 -0.89 11.41 0.88
N LYS A 64 -2.12 11.58 0.36
CA LYS A 64 -2.46 12.67 -0.57
C LYS A 64 -2.13 14.03 0.05
N GLY A 65 -1.37 14.85 -0.67
CA GLY A 65 -1.02 16.19 -0.22
C GLY A 65 -0.15 16.28 1.05
N SER A 66 0.38 15.16 1.56
CA SER A 66 0.91 15.09 2.93
C SER A 66 -0.12 15.45 4.01
N ASP A 67 -1.42 15.39 3.70
CA ASP A 67 -2.50 15.86 4.58
C ASP A 67 -3.43 14.69 4.95
N PRO A 68 -3.33 14.16 6.18
CA PRO A 68 -4.21 13.10 6.65
C PRO A 68 -5.70 13.49 6.68
N ASN A 69 -6.03 14.79 6.75
CA ASN A 69 -7.43 15.24 6.80
C ASN A 69 -8.18 14.99 5.49
N LEU A 70 -7.46 14.79 4.39
CA LEU A 70 -8.06 14.41 3.10
C LEU A 70 -8.55 12.94 3.09
N GLN A 71 -8.14 12.14 4.08
CA GLN A 71 -8.52 10.73 4.23
C GLN A 71 -8.29 9.89 2.96
N GLN A 72 -7.23 10.23 2.22
CA GLN A 72 -6.94 9.62 0.93
C GLN A 72 -5.49 9.14 0.88
N ILE A 73 -5.34 7.85 0.59
CA ILE A 73 -4.09 7.27 0.12
C ILE A 73 -4.20 7.14 -1.40
N ILE A 74 -3.14 7.54 -2.10
CA ILE A 74 -3.05 7.50 -3.55
C ILE A 74 -1.82 6.71 -3.98
N ILE A 75 -1.75 6.36 -5.26
CA ILE A 75 -0.50 5.92 -5.88
C ILE A 75 0.24 7.08 -6.53
N SER A 76 1.57 7.13 -6.39
CA SER A 76 2.40 8.18 -6.99
C SER A 76 3.82 7.70 -7.32
N PRO A 77 4.56 8.42 -8.17
CA PRO A 77 5.97 8.11 -8.41
C PRO A 77 6.80 8.21 -7.12
N VAL A 78 7.84 7.39 -7.00
CA VAL A 78 8.76 7.41 -5.86
C VAL A 78 9.46 8.78 -5.78
N LYS A 79 9.36 9.44 -4.62
CA LYS A 79 9.99 10.73 -4.33
C LYS A 79 10.88 10.70 -3.09
N GLY A 80 10.84 9.61 -2.31
CA GLY A 80 11.59 9.47 -1.06
C GLY A 80 11.07 10.32 0.11
N ALA A 81 9.91 10.96 -0.03
CA ALA A 81 9.34 11.83 0.99
C ALA A 81 8.69 11.03 2.13
N ALA A 82 8.61 11.63 3.34
CA ALA A 82 8.02 10.99 4.52
C ALA A 82 6.59 10.46 4.31
N LYS A 83 5.78 11.16 3.49
CA LYS A 83 4.41 10.74 3.12
C LYS A 83 4.32 9.46 2.27
N GLN A 84 5.45 8.89 1.85
CA GLN A 84 5.56 7.62 1.13
C GLN A 84 6.20 6.52 1.98
N LYS A 85 6.56 6.81 3.24
CA LYS A 85 7.26 5.89 4.12
C LYS A 85 6.29 5.24 5.09
N TRP A 86 6.44 3.94 5.24
CA TRP A 86 5.57 3.08 6.01
C TRP A 86 6.41 2.10 6.83
N LEU A 87 5.86 1.69 7.96
CA LEU A 87 6.46 0.69 8.83
C LEU A 87 5.43 -0.39 9.12
N VAL A 88 5.82 -1.66 8.93
CA VAL A 88 5.01 -2.81 9.31
C VAL A 88 5.24 -3.08 10.79
N LEU A 89 4.21 -2.87 11.60
CA LEU A 89 4.22 -3.21 13.02
C LEU A 89 3.62 -4.60 13.20
N HIS A 90 4.27 -5.43 14.02
CA HIS A 90 3.67 -6.67 14.50
C HIS A 90 2.92 -6.40 15.81
N ASP A 91 1.79 -7.08 16.03
CA ASP A 91 0.86 -6.85 17.16
C ASP A 91 1.49 -6.99 18.57
N ASN A 92 2.73 -7.44 18.68
CA ASN A 92 3.51 -7.44 19.92
C ASN A 92 3.95 -6.04 20.40
N TYR A 93 3.72 -4.97 19.62
CA TYR A 93 4.09 -3.61 20.02
C TYR A 93 3.05 -2.92 20.94
N ASN A 94 1.84 -3.46 21.06
CA ASN A 94 0.72 -2.79 21.76
C ASN A 94 0.29 -3.45 23.10
N VAL A 95 1.09 -4.33 23.70
CA VAL A 95 0.78 -4.95 25.02
C VAL A 95 1.42 -4.18 26.20
N LYS A 96 2.07 -3.03 25.97
CA LYS A 96 2.55 -2.18 27.07
C LYS A 96 2.25 -0.71 26.87
N LYS A 97 1.03 -0.31 27.22
CA LYS A 97 0.74 0.95 27.92
C LYS A 97 -0.44 0.75 28.85
#